data_AF-A2FAX0-F1
#
_entry.id   AF-A2FAX0-F1
#
_cell.length_a   1.000
_cell.length_b   1.000
_cell.length_c   1.000
_cell.angle_alpha   90.00
_cell.angle_beta   90.00
_cell.angle_gamma   90.00
#
_symmetry.space_group_name_H-M   'P 1'
#
loop_
_entity.id
_entity.type
_entity.pdbx_description
1 polymer ?
#
loop_
_entity_poly.entity_id
_entity_poly.type
_entity_poly.pdbx_seq_one_letter_code
_entity_poly.pdbx_strand_id
1 'polypeptide(L)'
;MFVIEKYFLAKLPSLGNDSFYKCWNITSVSLNLPNAEIGIRIFEGCRGLVSASFVNGFKSITKDMFMDCIKLKSISLPDSISNLSFRCLHNTALESFKIPNSVRSIGFFGVIPTLKRIYIGSPSQLVEIQYNTFGWLNCQGQAELTFPNIEYIGLASNNNFVVYNNYLYTKDYKTLIVCLPENQNDTTNFSPKTEIIQSFAFFNKHNLKKINFQ
;
A
#
# COMPACT_ATOMS: atom_id res chain seq x y z
N MET A 1 -6.80 29.62 -4.68
CA MET A 1 -5.75 29.08 -3.80
C MET A 1 -6.39 28.86 -2.44
N PHE A 2 -6.93 27.68 -2.16
CA PHE A 2 -7.42 27.34 -0.81
C PHE A 2 -6.21 26.93 0.03
N VAL A 3 -5.51 27.90 0.60
CA VAL A 3 -4.59 27.62 1.70
C VAL A 3 -5.48 27.46 2.92
N ILE A 4 -5.78 26.21 3.31
CA ILE A 4 -6.21 25.95 4.68
C ILE A 4 -5.00 26.34 5.53
N GLU A 5 -5.00 27.56 6.05
CA GLU A 5 -3.90 28.08 6.84
C GLU A 5 -3.60 27.13 7.99
N LYS A 6 -2.30 26.90 8.15
CA LYS A 6 -1.54 26.00 9.01
C LYS A 6 -1.96 25.94 10.49
N TYR A 7 -2.95 26.73 10.92
CA TYR A 7 -3.37 26.92 12.31
C TYR A 7 -4.76 26.36 12.65
N PHE A 8 -5.63 26.04 11.69
CA PHE A 8 -7.00 25.63 12.02
C PHE A 8 -7.19 24.13 12.30
N LEU A 9 -6.26 23.27 11.87
CA LEU A 9 -6.45 21.81 12.02
C LEU A 9 -6.05 21.27 13.39
N ALA A 10 -5.29 21.98 14.23
CA ALA A 10 -4.84 21.45 15.52
C ALA A 10 -5.98 21.20 16.55
N LYS A 11 -7.24 21.52 16.22
CA LYS A 11 -8.41 21.37 17.10
C LYS A 11 -9.62 20.68 16.46
N LEU A 12 -9.51 20.14 15.23
CA LEU A 12 -10.65 19.48 14.60
C LEU A 12 -10.92 18.12 15.30
N PRO A 13 -12.10 17.89 15.91
CA PRO A 13 -12.37 16.65 16.64
C PRO A 13 -12.64 15.46 15.70
N SER A 14 -13.04 15.72 14.45
CA SER A 14 -13.29 14.66 13.48
C SER A 14 -13.17 15.17 12.04
N LEU A 15 -12.76 14.27 11.14
CA LEU A 15 -12.93 14.39 9.70
C LEU A 15 -13.95 13.36 9.26
N GLY A 16 -15.14 13.82 8.87
CA GLY A 16 -16.20 12.95 8.39
C GLY A 16 -15.84 12.21 7.11
N ASN A 17 -16.60 11.16 6.83
CA ASN A 17 -16.53 10.43 5.57
C ASN A 17 -16.67 11.40 4.39
N ASP A 18 -15.90 11.18 3.33
CA ASP A 18 -16.02 11.92 2.06
C ASP A 18 -15.77 13.45 2.17
N SER A 19 -15.18 13.95 3.26
CA SER A 19 -15.08 15.39 3.58
C SER A 19 -14.33 16.25 2.55
N PHE A 20 -13.38 15.68 1.79
CA PHE A 20 -12.73 16.32 0.63
C PHE A 20 -12.90 15.49 -0.64
N TYR A 21 -14.01 14.74 -0.75
CA TYR A 21 -14.30 13.91 -1.91
C TYR A 21 -14.32 14.73 -3.21
N LYS A 22 -13.55 14.28 -4.20
CA LYS A 22 -13.42 14.91 -5.52
C LYS A 22 -13.06 16.40 -5.48
N CYS A 23 -12.33 16.86 -4.47
CA CYS A 23 -11.74 18.19 -4.46
C CYS A 23 -10.55 18.29 -5.44
N TRP A 24 -10.85 18.39 -6.74
CA TRP A 24 -9.88 18.26 -7.84
C TRP A 24 -8.74 19.28 -7.84
N ASN A 25 -8.91 20.42 -7.16
CA ASN A 25 -7.93 21.51 -7.14
C ASN A 25 -7.00 21.48 -5.92
N ILE A 26 -7.20 20.58 -4.95
CA ILE A 26 -6.25 20.43 -3.84
C ILE A 26 -4.98 19.81 -4.38
N THR A 27 -3.84 20.49 -4.19
CA THR A 27 -2.52 20.02 -4.67
C THR A 27 -1.67 19.41 -3.57
N SER A 28 -1.90 19.77 -2.32
CA SER A 28 -1.17 19.26 -1.16
C SER A 28 -2.02 19.26 0.09
N VAL A 29 -1.84 18.27 0.96
CA VAL A 29 -2.46 18.23 2.30
C VAL A 29 -1.41 18.01 3.37
N SER A 30 -1.55 18.72 4.49
CA SER A 30 -0.74 18.50 5.69
C SER A 30 -1.68 18.38 6.89
N LEU A 31 -1.71 17.20 7.50
CA LEU A 31 -2.65 16.87 8.57
C LEU A 31 -1.91 16.63 9.88
N ASN A 32 -2.35 17.33 10.92
CA ASN A 32 -1.92 17.14 12.29
C ASN A 32 -3.16 17.11 13.19
N LEU A 33 -3.64 15.90 13.47
CA LEU A 33 -4.93 15.65 14.12
C LEU A 33 -4.76 14.57 15.21
N PRO A 34 -4.05 14.87 16.32
CA PRO A 34 -3.64 13.92 17.38
C PRO A 34 -4.75 13.00 17.88
N ASN A 35 -5.98 13.52 17.96
CA ASN A 35 -7.11 12.88 18.61
C ASN A 35 -8.38 12.88 17.74
N ALA A 36 -8.25 13.16 16.44
CA ALA A 36 -9.45 13.26 15.61
C ALA A 36 -9.98 11.88 15.22
N GLU A 37 -11.30 11.75 15.19
CA GLU A 37 -11.94 10.64 14.51
C GLU A 37 -11.78 10.82 12.99
N ILE A 38 -11.24 9.81 12.31
CA ILE A 38 -10.91 9.87 10.88
C ILE A 38 -11.87 8.96 10.12
N GLY A 39 -12.72 9.55 9.29
CA GLY A 39 -13.64 8.86 8.39
C GLY A 39 -12.94 8.20 7.20
N ILE A 40 -13.72 7.56 6.34
CA ILE A 40 -13.26 6.90 5.10
C ILE A 40 -13.36 7.84 3.89
N ARG A 41 -12.66 7.52 2.79
CA ARG A 41 -12.74 8.25 1.50
C ARG A 41 -12.46 9.75 1.57
N ILE A 42 -11.75 10.22 2.60
CA ILE A 42 -11.58 11.64 2.90
C ILE A 42 -11.07 12.42 1.68
N PHE A 43 -10.07 11.91 0.97
CA PHE A 43 -9.50 12.56 -0.23
C PHE A 43 -9.78 11.78 -1.51
N GLU A 44 -10.76 10.86 -1.53
CA GLU A 44 -11.04 10.07 -2.72
C GLU A 44 -11.33 10.98 -3.93
N GLY A 45 -10.69 10.70 -5.06
CA GLY A 45 -10.85 11.45 -6.29
C GLY A 45 -10.22 12.84 -6.28
N CYS A 46 -9.38 13.19 -5.31
CA CYS A 46 -8.58 14.43 -5.33
C CYS A 46 -7.49 14.37 -6.42
N ARG A 47 -7.89 14.46 -7.69
CA ARG A 47 -7.02 14.27 -8.86
C ARG A 47 -5.90 15.32 -9.02
N GLY A 48 -6.00 16.45 -8.32
CA GLY A 48 -4.94 17.46 -8.25
C GLY A 48 -3.87 17.18 -7.20
N LEU A 49 -4.12 16.26 -6.25
CA LEU A 49 -3.30 16.06 -5.06
C LEU A 49 -1.97 15.43 -5.45
N VAL A 50 -0.86 16.12 -5.19
CA VAL A 50 0.50 15.68 -5.51
C VAL A 50 1.21 15.10 -4.30
N SER A 51 0.94 15.63 -3.10
CA SER A 51 1.60 15.19 -1.87
C SER A 51 0.69 15.26 -0.65
N ALA A 52 0.84 14.28 0.25
CA ALA A 52 0.19 14.28 1.56
C ALA A 52 1.21 14.06 2.69
N SER A 53 1.11 14.84 3.77
CA SER A 53 1.94 14.66 4.96
C SER A 53 1.10 14.55 6.22
N PHE A 54 1.35 13.51 7.00
CA PHE A 54 0.70 13.24 8.28
C PHE A 54 1.74 13.41 9.39
N VAL A 55 1.42 14.20 10.42
CA VAL A 55 2.39 14.55 11.47
C VAL A 55 2.12 13.78 12.76
N ASN A 56 0.91 13.89 13.31
CA ASN A 56 0.56 13.22 14.56
C ASN A 56 -0.94 12.87 14.60
N GLY A 57 -1.27 11.82 15.35
CA GLY A 57 -2.65 11.42 15.67
C GLY A 57 -3.32 10.41 14.80
N PHE A 58 -2.75 10.15 13.64
CA PHE A 58 -3.30 9.14 12.76
C PHE A 58 -2.86 7.77 13.24
N LYS A 59 -3.84 6.97 13.66
CA LYS A 59 -3.66 5.55 13.93
C LYS A 59 -3.77 4.70 12.66
N SER A 60 -4.44 5.22 11.64
CA SER A 60 -4.64 4.51 10.38
C SER A 60 -4.69 5.44 9.17
N ILE A 61 -4.34 4.89 8.02
CA ILE A 61 -4.83 5.39 6.73
C ILE A 61 -6.09 4.60 6.42
N THR A 62 -7.22 5.29 6.42
CA THR A 62 -8.55 4.65 6.38
C THR A 62 -8.90 4.14 4.99
N LYS A 63 -9.99 3.38 4.92
CA LYS A 63 -10.47 2.77 3.67
C LYS A 63 -10.65 3.84 2.60
N ASP A 64 -10.12 3.56 1.41
CA ASP A 64 -10.25 4.39 0.20
C ASP A 64 -9.74 5.85 0.38
N MET A 65 -8.98 6.17 1.44
CA MET A 65 -8.63 7.56 1.80
C MET A 65 -8.04 8.38 0.64
N PHE A 66 -7.17 7.77 -0.18
CA PHE A 66 -6.56 8.39 -1.36
C PHE A 66 -6.93 7.69 -2.67
N MET A 67 -8.04 6.95 -2.69
CA MET A 67 -8.48 6.29 -3.92
C MET A 67 -8.63 7.32 -5.06
N ASP A 68 -8.15 7.01 -6.27
CA ASP A 68 -8.19 7.88 -7.45
C ASP A 68 -7.49 9.25 -7.30
N CYS A 69 -6.54 9.37 -6.35
CA CYS A 69 -5.61 10.50 -6.30
C CYS A 69 -4.48 10.31 -7.33
N ILE A 70 -4.83 10.36 -8.62
CA ILE A 70 -3.98 9.98 -9.76
C ILE A 70 -2.68 10.79 -9.95
N LYS A 71 -2.50 11.89 -9.19
CA LYS A 71 -1.27 12.70 -9.20
C LYS A 71 -0.45 12.54 -7.92
N LEU A 72 -0.90 11.75 -6.95
CA LEU A 72 -0.28 11.64 -5.63
C LEU A 72 1.01 10.82 -5.74
N LYS A 73 2.15 11.52 -5.65
CA LYS A 73 3.50 10.97 -5.82
C LYS A 73 4.26 10.78 -4.52
N SER A 74 3.81 11.42 -3.43
CA SER A 74 4.49 11.34 -2.13
C SER A 74 3.49 11.33 -0.98
N ILE A 75 3.69 10.40 -0.06
CA ILE A 75 2.99 10.35 1.22
C ILE A 75 4.02 10.18 2.33
N SER A 76 4.00 11.10 3.30
CA SER A 76 4.79 10.99 4.53
C SER A 76 3.88 10.55 5.67
N LEU A 77 4.17 9.38 6.25
CA LEU A 77 3.42 8.79 7.36
C LEU A 77 4.21 8.90 8.68
N PRO A 78 3.55 9.19 9.81
CA PRO A 78 4.19 9.17 11.12
C PRO A 78 4.25 7.75 11.66
N ASP A 79 5.14 7.53 12.62
CA ASP A 79 5.26 6.23 13.33
C ASP A 79 4.07 5.93 14.26
N SER A 80 3.04 6.79 14.32
CA SER A 80 1.78 6.46 15.02
C SER A 80 0.83 5.57 14.21
N ILE A 81 1.06 5.42 12.89
CA ILE A 81 0.20 4.61 12.02
C ILE A 81 0.39 3.13 12.33
N SER A 82 -0.67 2.47 12.79
CA SER A 82 -0.68 1.02 13.04
C SER A 82 -1.41 0.22 11.97
N ASN A 83 -2.19 0.87 11.10
CA ASN A 83 -2.99 0.17 10.09
C ASN A 83 -3.06 0.93 8.76
N LEU A 84 -2.92 0.21 7.64
CA LEU A 84 -3.17 0.72 6.29
C LEU A 84 -4.36 -0.04 5.70
N SER A 85 -5.50 0.64 5.52
CA SER A 85 -6.77 -0.04 5.22
C SER A 85 -6.95 -0.40 3.74
N PHE A 86 -8.01 -1.15 3.46
CA PHE A 86 -8.45 -1.51 2.10
C PHE A 86 -8.51 -0.29 1.16
N ARG A 87 -7.84 -0.43 0.01
CA ARG A 87 -7.72 0.51 -1.12
C ARG A 87 -7.31 1.92 -0.74
N CYS A 88 -6.64 2.09 0.41
CA CYS A 88 -6.26 3.41 0.89
C CYS A 88 -5.36 4.19 -0.08
N LEU A 89 -4.67 3.50 -0.99
CA LEU A 89 -3.74 4.06 -1.99
C LEU A 89 -4.11 3.70 -3.43
N HIS A 90 -5.32 3.19 -3.68
CA HIS A 90 -5.71 2.69 -5.00
C HIS A 90 -5.66 3.80 -6.06
N ASN A 91 -5.07 3.49 -7.21
CA ASN A 91 -4.96 4.39 -8.36
C ASN A 91 -4.27 5.73 -8.03
N THR A 92 -3.23 5.66 -7.19
CA THR A 92 -2.28 6.76 -6.93
C THR A 92 -1.09 6.68 -7.89
N ALA A 93 -0.25 7.71 -7.91
CA ALA A 93 0.97 7.79 -8.72
C ALA A 93 2.25 7.59 -7.89
N LEU A 94 2.16 6.80 -6.81
CA LEU A 94 3.31 6.47 -5.98
C LEU A 94 4.25 5.54 -6.75
N GLU A 95 5.53 5.93 -6.87
CA GLU A 95 6.58 5.05 -7.43
C GLU A 95 7.24 4.18 -6.36
N SER A 96 7.29 4.70 -5.13
CA SER A 96 7.73 3.98 -3.95
C SER A 96 6.89 4.33 -2.74
N PHE A 97 6.82 3.42 -1.78
CA PHE A 97 6.08 3.64 -0.55
C PHE A 97 6.81 3.05 0.66
N LYS A 98 7.02 3.89 1.69
CA LYS A 98 7.62 3.48 2.95
C LYS A 98 6.51 3.22 3.97
N ILE A 99 6.45 1.99 4.46
CA ILE A 99 5.55 1.55 5.52
C ILE A 99 6.25 1.79 6.86
N PRO A 100 5.70 2.61 7.77
CA PRO A 100 6.28 2.84 9.10
C PRO A 100 6.49 1.56 9.90
N ASN A 101 7.46 1.58 10.82
CA ASN A 101 7.82 0.43 11.65
C ASN A 101 6.66 -0.10 12.50
N SER A 102 5.74 0.79 12.90
CA SER A 102 4.61 0.55 13.78
C SER A 102 3.38 -0.06 13.09
N VAL A 103 3.37 -0.15 11.76
CA VAL A 103 2.26 -0.76 11.02
C VAL A 103 2.17 -2.24 11.39
N ARG A 104 1.00 -2.64 11.89
CA ARG A 104 0.68 -4.01 12.30
C ARG A 104 -0.13 -4.76 11.24
N SER A 105 -0.97 -4.06 10.47
CA SER A 105 -1.80 -4.66 9.42
C SER A 105 -1.81 -3.82 8.15
N ILE A 106 -1.78 -4.50 7.01
CA ILE A 106 -1.85 -3.92 5.67
C ILE A 106 -3.01 -4.58 4.92
N GLY A 107 -3.99 -3.79 4.51
CA GLY A 107 -5.12 -4.20 3.69
C GLY A 107 -4.77 -4.36 2.22
N PHE A 108 -5.78 -4.70 1.41
CA PHE A 108 -5.63 -4.70 -0.05
C PHE A 108 -5.33 -3.30 -0.58
N PHE A 109 -4.18 -3.01 -1.20
CA PHE A 109 -3.94 -1.64 -1.72
C PHE A 109 -4.70 -1.29 -3.00
N GLY A 110 -5.17 -2.29 -3.74
CA GLY A 110 -5.65 -2.07 -5.11
C GLY A 110 -4.52 -1.93 -6.11
N VAL A 111 -4.87 -1.63 -7.35
CA VAL A 111 -3.90 -1.32 -8.41
C VAL A 111 -3.26 0.03 -8.12
N ILE A 112 -1.93 0.07 -8.05
CA ILE A 112 -1.12 1.30 -8.03
C ILE A 112 -0.19 1.22 -9.25
N PRO A 113 -0.58 1.80 -10.40
CA PRO A 113 0.09 1.60 -11.69
C PRO A 113 1.61 1.84 -11.69
N THR A 114 2.04 2.82 -10.91
CA THR A 114 3.42 3.31 -10.90
C THR A 114 4.27 2.66 -9.81
N LEU A 115 3.70 1.89 -8.89
CA LEU A 115 4.40 1.44 -7.69
C LEU A 115 5.39 0.33 -8.03
N LYS A 116 6.68 0.65 -7.84
CA LYS A 116 7.80 -0.26 -8.08
C LYS A 116 8.43 -0.77 -6.79
N ARG A 117 8.41 0.02 -5.72
CA ARG A 117 9.17 -0.31 -4.50
C ARG A 117 8.37 -0.10 -3.24
N ILE A 118 8.43 -1.08 -2.35
CA ILE A 118 7.88 -0.98 -1.00
C ILE A 118 9.02 -1.19 -0.02
N TYR A 119 9.12 -0.30 0.96
CA TYR A 119 10.05 -0.43 2.06
C TYR A 119 9.25 -0.64 3.34
N ILE A 120 9.35 -1.82 3.93
CA ILE A 120 8.78 -2.09 5.23
C ILE A 120 9.82 -1.69 6.27
N GLY A 121 9.38 -0.85 7.21
CA GLY A 121 10.21 -0.35 8.30
C GLY A 121 10.97 -1.42 9.07
N SER A 122 12.08 -1.04 9.72
CA SER A 122 12.94 -1.94 10.49
C SER A 122 13.26 -1.36 11.87
N PRO A 123 13.05 -2.11 12.97
CA PRO A 123 12.37 -3.41 13.03
C PRO A 123 10.86 -3.27 12.76
N SER A 124 10.29 -4.18 11.95
CA SER A 124 8.88 -4.13 11.58
C SER A 124 7.99 -4.79 12.64
N GLN A 125 6.88 -4.12 13.01
CA GLN A 125 5.81 -4.67 13.85
C GLN A 125 4.68 -5.33 13.03
N LEU A 126 4.88 -5.50 11.72
CA LEU A 126 3.87 -6.04 10.82
C LEU A 126 3.49 -7.48 11.22
N VAL A 127 2.20 -7.71 11.41
CA VAL A 127 1.61 -8.99 11.82
C VAL A 127 0.74 -9.56 10.70
N GLU A 128 0.09 -8.70 9.93
CA GLU A 128 -0.88 -9.11 8.93
C GLU A 128 -0.66 -8.39 7.60
N ILE A 129 -0.68 -9.17 6.52
CA ILE A 129 -0.81 -8.68 5.14
C ILE A 129 -2.05 -9.37 4.59
N GLN A 130 -3.07 -8.58 4.24
CA GLN A 130 -4.31 -9.12 3.71
C GLN A 130 -4.10 -9.79 2.34
N TYR A 131 -5.02 -10.70 2.01
CA TYR A 131 -5.02 -11.36 0.72
C TYR A 131 -5.03 -10.34 -0.41
N ASN A 132 -4.22 -10.62 -1.43
CA ASN A 132 -4.06 -9.80 -2.63
C ASN A 132 -3.47 -8.41 -2.38
N THR A 133 -2.89 -8.07 -1.22
CA THR A 133 -2.37 -6.71 -0.94
C THR A 133 -1.62 -6.05 -2.10
N PHE A 134 -0.82 -6.85 -2.82
CA PHE A 134 -0.01 -6.43 -3.97
C PHE A 134 -0.56 -6.88 -5.33
N GLY A 135 -1.70 -7.55 -5.35
CA GLY A 135 -2.32 -8.16 -6.51
C GLY A 135 -3.29 -7.25 -7.24
N TRP A 136 -3.89 -7.81 -8.29
CA TRP A 136 -4.88 -7.12 -9.13
C TRP A 136 -6.28 -7.64 -8.81
N LEU A 137 -7.23 -6.73 -8.62
CA LEU A 137 -8.65 -7.03 -8.65
C LEU A 137 -9.30 -6.06 -9.63
N ASN A 138 -10.03 -6.59 -10.61
CA ASN A 138 -10.80 -5.78 -11.55
C ASN A 138 -11.90 -5.03 -10.81
N CYS A 139 -11.64 -3.77 -10.44
CA CYS A 139 -12.68 -2.84 -10.07
C CYS A 139 -13.20 -2.17 -11.35
N GLN A 140 -14.08 -2.87 -12.06
CA GLN A 140 -15.04 -2.41 -13.07
C GLN A 140 -14.65 -1.12 -13.85
N GLY A 141 -14.14 -1.27 -15.08
CA GLY A 141 -14.30 -0.23 -16.12
C GLY A 141 -13.05 0.45 -16.69
N GLN A 142 -11.83 -0.04 -16.43
CA GLN A 142 -10.64 0.47 -17.13
C GLN A 142 -10.49 -0.21 -18.50
N ALA A 143 -10.36 0.60 -19.56
CA ALA A 143 -10.20 0.15 -20.95
C ALA A 143 -8.83 -0.49 -21.23
N GLU A 144 -7.83 -0.24 -20.37
CA GLU A 144 -6.51 -0.84 -20.43
C GLU A 144 -6.19 -1.53 -19.10
N LEU A 145 -5.79 -2.80 -19.18
CA LEU A 145 -5.34 -3.57 -18.03
C LEU A 145 -4.02 -2.99 -17.51
N THR A 146 -4.10 -2.15 -16.49
CA THR A 146 -2.91 -1.64 -15.81
C THR A 146 -2.55 -2.55 -14.64
N PHE A 147 -1.33 -3.06 -14.65
CA PHE A 147 -0.87 -4.08 -13.71
C PHE A 147 0.16 -3.50 -12.74
N PRO A 148 0.05 -3.76 -11.41
CA PRO A 148 1.13 -3.41 -10.50
C PRO A 148 2.42 -4.14 -10.90
N ASN A 149 3.53 -3.41 -10.92
CA ASN A 149 4.87 -3.94 -11.22
C ASN A 149 5.82 -3.68 -10.04
N ILE A 150 5.50 -4.27 -8.89
CA ILE A 150 6.34 -4.13 -7.69
C ILE A 150 7.62 -4.92 -7.91
N GLU A 151 8.71 -4.23 -8.21
CA GLU A 151 10.05 -4.76 -8.45
C GLU A 151 10.79 -5.12 -7.16
N TYR A 152 10.45 -4.47 -6.03
CA TYR A 152 11.20 -4.64 -4.78
C TYR A 152 10.33 -4.49 -3.53
N ILE A 153 10.50 -5.41 -2.58
CA ILE A 153 10.02 -5.27 -1.19
C ILE A 153 11.22 -5.39 -0.25
N GLY A 154 11.58 -4.27 0.38
CA GLY A 154 12.60 -4.23 1.42
C GLY A 154 11.99 -4.63 2.75
N LEU A 155 12.42 -5.77 3.29
CA LEU A 155 12.00 -6.27 4.60
C LEU A 155 13.22 -6.80 5.36
N ALA A 156 13.86 -5.95 6.17
CA ALA A 156 15.11 -6.31 6.85
C ALA A 156 14.91 -7.17 8.10
N SER A 157 13.90 -6.88 8.93
CA SER A 157 13.58 -7.67 10.13
C SER A 157 12.10 -7.62 10.47
N ASN A 158 11.49 -8.79 10.60
CA ASN A 158 10.10 -8.99 11.03
C ASN A 158 9.94 -10.43 11.58
N ASN A 159 9.04 -10.59 12.56
CA ASN A 159 8.77 -11.88 13.22
C ASN A 159 7.76 -12.76 12.47
N ASN A 160 6.96 -12.19 11.58
CA ASN A 160 5.83 -12.84 10.89
C ASN A 160 6.08 -13.04 9.39
N PHE A 161 6.97 -12.28 8.78
CA PHE A 161 7.24 -12.28 7.34
C PHE A 161 8.73 -12.29 7.05
N VAL A 162 9.07 -12.77 5.85
CA VAL A 162 10.44 -12.79 5.33
C VAL A 162 10.43 -12.63 3.81
N VAL A 163 11.37 -11.83 3.29
CA VAL A 163 11.68 -11.84 1.87
C VAL A 163 12.91 -12.73 1.66
N TYR A 164 12.75 -13.77 0.85
CA TYR A 164 13.81 -14.73 0.53
C TYR A 164 13.76 -15.05 -0.95
N ASN A 165 14.88 -14.89 -1.66
CA ASN A 165 14.97 -15.11 -3.11
C ASN A 165 13.83 -14.44 -3.91
N ASN A 166 13.47 -13.21 -3.55
CA ASN A 166 12.41 -12.42 -4.21
C ASN A 166 10.99 -12.96 -4.04
N TYR A 167 10.81 -13.83 -3.05
CA TYR A 167 9.50 -14.24 -2.59
C TYR A 167 9.26 -13.66 -1.20
N LEU A 168 8.10 -13.03 -1.03
CA LEU A 168 7.60 -12.69 0.29
C LEU A 168 6.82 -13.88 0.84
N TYR A 169 7.22 -14.36 2.00
CA TYR A 169 6.56 -15.45 2.73
C TYR A 169 6.11 -15.01 4.13
N THR A 170 5.26 -15.82 4.74
CA THR A 170 5.22 -15.94 6.20
C THR A 170 6.58 -16.45 6.73
N LYS A 171 6.92 -16.14 7.98
CA LYS A 171 8.25 -16.42 8.57
C LYS A 171 8.61 -17.90 8.59
N ASP A 172 7.61 -18.77 8.66
CA ASP A 172 7.72 -20.23 8.62
C ASP A 172 7.85 -20.81 7.20
N TYR A 173 7.79 -19.96 6.17
CA TYR A 173 7.78 -20.29 4.75
C TYR A 173 6.58 -21.11 4.27
N LYS A 174 5.52 -21.23 5.07
CA LYS A 174 4.32 -22.02 4.71
C LYS A 174 3.43 -21.32 3.71
N THR A 175 3.36 -19.99 3.75
CA THR A 175 2.52 -19.19 2.85
C THR A 175 3.37 -18.31 1.96
N LEU A 176 3.34 -18.56 0.65
CA LEU A 176 3.88 -17.66 -0.36
C LEU A 176 2.87 -16.53 -0.63
N ILE A 177 3.25 -15.30 -0.31
CA ILE A 177 2.40 -14.11 -0.43
C ILE A 177 2.53 -13.49 -1.82
N VAL A 178 3.77 -13.19 -2.24
CA VAL A 178 4.03 -12.63 -3.57
C VAL A 178 5.42 -12.99 -4.06
N CYS A 179 5.53 -13.30 -5.35
CA CYS A 179 6.77 -13.42 -6.09
C CYS A 179 7.07 -12.08 -6.77
N LEU A 180 8.15 -11.43 -6.35
CA LEU A 180 8.64 -10.21 -6.96
C LEU A 180 9.30 -10.51 -8.32
N PRO A 181 9.29 -9.57 -9.28
CA PRO A 181 9.98 -9.73 -10.55
C PRO A 181 11.46 -9.94 -10.29
N GLU A 182 12.00 -11.10 -10.70
CA GLU A 182 13.43 -11.23 -10.94
C GLU A 182 13.70 -11.81 -12.32
N ASN A 183 14.82 -11.34 -12.89
CA ASN A 183 15.32 -11.52 -14.25
C ASN A 183 14.95 -12.86 -14.89
N GLN A 184 14.08 -12.80 -15.92
CA GLN A 184 13.97 -13.70 -17.09
C GLN A 184 14.10 -15.22 -16.87
N ASN A 185 14.01 -15.73 -15.64
CA ASN A 185 14.20 -17.14 -15.39
C ASN A 185 12.89 -17.88 -15.65
N ASP A 186 12.93 -18.75 -16.63
CA ASP A 186 11.80 -19.57 -17.08
C ASP A 186 11.32 -20.59 -16.02
N THR A 187 12.03 -20.72 -14.89
CA THR A 187 11.75 -21.70 -13.82
C THR A 187 11.78 -21.04 -12.45
N THR A 188 10.76 -21.29 -11.62
CA THR A 188 10.72 -20.84 -10.22
C THR A 188 10.78 -22.04 -9.27
N ASN A 189 11.71 -21.98 -8.31
CA ASN A 189 11.80 -22.93 -7.20
C ASN A 189 11.51 -22.18 -5.90
N PHE A 190 10.28 -22.27 -5.41
CA PHE A 190 9.89 -21.73 -4.10
C PHE A 190 10.16 -22.76 -2.99
N SER A 191 10.13 -22.31 -1.72
CA SER A 191 10.43 -23.16 -0.56
C SER A 191 9.64 -24.47 -0.57
N PRO A 192 10.26 -25.64 -0.29
CA PRO A 192 9.55 -26.93 -0.17
C PRO A 192 8.60 -26.98 1.04
N LYS A 193 8.70 -26.01 1.96
CA LYS A 193 7.74 -25.86 3.08
C LYS A 193 6.43 -25.17 2.65
N THR A 194 6.32 -24.69 1.42
CA THR A 194 5.15 -23.92 0.96
C THR A 194 3.93 -24.83 0.91
N GLU A 195 2.96 -24.55 1.78
CA GLU A 195 1.66 -25.21 1.85
C GLU A 195 0.57 -24.39 1.14
N ILE A 196 0.72 -23.07 1.11
CA ILE A 196 -0.25 -22.12 0.56
C ILE A 196 0.45 -21.16 -0.40
N ILE A 197 -0.08 -21.04 -1.62
CA ILE A 197 0.28 -19.98 -2.57
C ILE A 197 -0.91 -19.02 -2.61
N GLN A 198 -0.71 -17.78 -2.18
CA GLN A 198 -1.79 -16.78 -2.20
C GLN A 198 -2.22 -16.45 -3.62
N SER A 199 -3.49 -16.07 -3.75
CA SER A 199 -4.04 -15.50 -4.98
C SER A 199 -3.13 -14.40 -5.52
N PHE A 200 -2.87 -14.43 -6.83
CA PHE A 200 -1.98 -13.48 -7.51
C PHE A 200 -0.51 -13.49 -7.05
N ALA A 201 -0.04 -14.49 -6.30
CA ALA A 201 1.37 -14.56 -5.89
C ALA A 201 2.35 -14.54 -7.09
N PHE A 202 1.97 -15.14 -8.23
CA PHE A 202 2.73 -15.13 -9.49
C PHE A 202 2.11 -14.21 -10.55
N PHE A 203 1.46 -13.14 -10.11
CA PHE A 203 0.84 -12.21 -11.04
C PHE A 203 1.86 -11.55 -11.98
N ASN A 204 1.46 -11.32 -13.24
CA ASN A 204 2.29 -10.73 -14.29
C ASN A 204 3.60 -11.49 -14.58
N LYS A 205 3.67 -12.80 -14.26
CA LYS A 205 4.81 -13.68 -14.57
C LYS A 205 4.66 -14.35 -15.93
N HIS A 206 4.52 -13.55 -16.99
CA HIS A 206 4.31 -14.06 -18.36
C HIS A 206 5.47 -14.90 -18.90
N ASN A 207 6.68 -14.72 -18.35
CA ASN A 207 7.87 -15.49 -18.74
C ASN A 207 8.01 -16.82 -17.98
N LEU A 208 7.14 -17.13 -17.02
CA LEU A 208 7.23 -18.36 -16.24
C LEU A 208 6.86 -19.56 -17.11
N LYS A 209 7.81 -20.45 -17.39
CA LYS A 209 7.59 -21.66 -18.22
C LYS A 209 7.45 -22.93 -17.40
N LYS A 210 8.06 -23.00 -16.22
CA LYS A 210 8.05 -24.18 -15.36
C LYS A 210 7.90 -23.83 -13.88
N ILE A 211 7.00 -24.56 -13.21
CA ILE A 211 6.84 -24.55 -11.76
C ILE A 211 7.16 -25.97 -11.27
N ASN A 212 8.14 -26.07 -10.37
CA ASN A 212 8.45 -27.34 -9.72
C ASN A 212 7.84 -27.34 -8.31
N PHE A 213 6.93 -28.26 -8.06
CA PHE A 213 6.53 -28.62 -6.70
C PHE A 213 7.56 -29.64 -6.20
N GLN A 214 8.35 -29.27 -5.19
CA GLN A 214 9.30 -30.18 -4.53
C GLN A 214 8.60 -30.92 -3.39
#